data_AF-B1J3Z3-F1
#
_entry.id   AF-B1J3Z3-F1
#
_cell.length_a   1.000
_cell.length_b   1.000
_cell.length_c   1.000
_cell.angle_alpha   90.00
_cell.angle_beta   90.00
_cell.angle_gamma   90.00
#
_symmetry.space_group_name_H-M   'P 1'
#
loop_
_entity.id
_entity.type
_entity.pdbx_description
1 polymer ?
#
loop_
_entity_poly.entity_id
_entity_poly.type
_entity_poly.pdbx_seq_one_letter_code
_entity_poly.pdbx_strand_id
1 'polypeptide(L)'
;MKKTITTLVAAGAVTSAAVLGAAYFGLVNVGADDPHFPAVHAFLAMARDRSIEVRASDIEVPNLKDPALIQAGAGNYNAMCIGCHLAPGVEKTELSQALYPSPPNLTEIGVSGDPAAAFWTIKHGIKATGMPAWGKSMDDQYIWGIVAFLDQLPQLNAEQYQMMVASSGGHQHGGGESDMHNHEGQHGGAKSGHGNHDDSAANGVAEESHDHGSSHSESSSVAEHHGEHESGEAHSDHHTGSTPKTHVHKDGKEHTHDK
;
A
#
# COMPACT_ATOMS: atom_id res chain seq x y z
N MET A 1 -3.55 -33.72 44.81
CA MET A 1 -2.60 -34.11 43.74
C MET A 1 -3.27 -34.90 42.63
N LYS A 2 -3.43 -36.23 42.65
CA LYS A 2 -4.04 -36.95 41.49
C LYS A 2 -5.44 -36.43 41.11
N LYS A 3 -6.39 -36.41 42.06
CA LYS A 3 -7.77 -35.89 41.83
C LYS A 3 -7.77 -34.45 41.32
N THR A 4 -6.97 -33.56 41.92
CA THR A 4 -6.89 -32.14 41.52
C THR A 4 -6.33 -31.97 40.10
N ILE A 5 -5.33 -32.77 39.70
CA ILE A 5 -4.81 -32.77 38.33
C ILE A 5 -5.88 -33.26 37.35
N THR A 6 -6.58 -34.36 37.65
CA THR A 6 -7.67 -34.87 36.81
C THR A 6 -8.80 -33.84 36.64
N THR A 7 -9.18 -33.13 37.70
CA THR A 7 -10.19 -32.06 37.63
C THR A 7 -9.73 -30.89 36.74
N LEU A 8 -8.48 -30.44 36.86
CA LEU A 8 -7.94 -29.35 36.03
C LEU A 8 -7.85 -29.75 34.55
N VAL A 9 -7.42 -30.98 34.25
CA VAL A 9 -7.37 -31.50 32.87
C VAL A 9 -8.78 -31.62 32.28
N ALA A 10 -9.74 -32.16 33.02
CA ALA A 10 -11.13 -32.26 32.57
C ALA A 10 -11.77 -30.87 32.34
N ALA A 11 -11.55 -29.93 33.26
CA ALA A 11 -12.02 -28.55 33.10
C ALA A 11 -11.41 -27.88 31.86
N GLY A 12 -10.09 -27.98 31.68
CA GLY A 12 -9.41 -27.45 30.50
C GLY A 12 -9.95 -28.04 29.19
N ALA A 13 -10.14 -29.36 29.12
CA ALA A 13 -10.71 -30.03 27.94
C ALA A 13 -12.13 -29.55 27.63
N VAL A 14 -12.99 -29.36 28.65
CA VAL A 14 -14.34 -28.80 28.48
C VAL A 14 -14.29 -27.35 27.99
N THR A 15 -13.41 -26.51 28.54
CA THR A 15 -13.24 -25.13 28.08
C THR A 15 -12.75 -25.07 26.63
N SER A 16 -11.75 -25.87 26.26
CA SER A 16 -11.26 -25.95 24.87
C SER A 16 -12.34 -26.44 23.91
N ALA A 17 -13.10 -27.46 24.27
CA ALA A 17 -14.21 -27.95 23.45
C ALA A 17 -15.31 -26.89 23.26
N ALA A 18 -15.62 -26.10 24.30
CA ALA A 18 -16.59 -25.01 24.22
C ALA A 18 -16.11 -23.87 23.29
N VAL A 19 -14.83 -23.46 23.38
CA VAL A 19 -14.25 -22.43 22.50
C VAL A 19 -14.21 -22.91 21.05
N LEU A 20 -13.77 -24.13 20.79
CA LEU A 20 -13.76 -24.73 19.45
C LEU A 20 -15.17 -24.89 18.89
N GLY A 21 -16.14 -25.30 19.70
CA GLY A 21 -17.55 -25.35 19.33
C GLY A 21 -18.11 -23.98 18.94
N ALA A 22 -17.86 -22.95 19.76
CA ALA A 22 -18.31 -21.59 19.48
C ALA A 22 -17.74 -21.05 18.15
N ALA A 23 -16.45 -21.30 17.86
CA ALA A 23 -15.85 -20.95 16.59
C ALA A 23 -16.45 -21.75 15.41
N TYR A 24 -16.58 -23.07 15.55
CA TYR A 24 -17.11 -23.96 14.51
C TYR A 24 -18.57 -23.65 14.14
N PHE A 25 -19.40 -23.29 15.12
CA PHE A 25 -20.80 -22.89 14.91
C PHE A 25 -20.97 -21.39 14.57
N GLY A 26 -19.89 -20.65 14.32
CA GLY A 26 -19.95 -19.24 13.90
C GLY A 26 -20.48 -18.27 14.96
N LEU A 27 -20.40 -18.62 16.25
CA LEU A 27 -20.81 -17.75 17.36
C LEU A 27 -19.81 -16.61 17.63
N VAL A 28 -18.61 -16.69 17.05
CA VAL A 28 -17.61 -15.61 17.06
C VAL A 28 -17.76 -14.85 15.75
N ASN A 29 -18.30 -13.63 15.82
CA ASN A 29 -18.28 -12.73 14.67
C ASN A 29 -16.83 -12.31 14.37
N VAL A 30 -16.50 -12.20 13.08
CA VAL A 30 -15.17 -11.81 12.57
C VAL A 30 -15.25 -10.59 11.64
N GLY A 31 -16.42 -9.95 11.55
CA GLY A 31 -16.59 -8.68 10.86
C GLY A 31 -15.74 -7.59 11.51
N ALA A 32 -15.07 -6.78 10.69
CA ALA A 32 -14.24 -5.66 11.16
C ALA A 32 -15.08 -4.52 11.78
N ASP A 33 -16.39 -4.51 11.50
CA ASP A 33 -17.40 -3.61 12.03
C ASP A 33 -17.93 -4.00 13.43
N ASP A 34 -17.56 -5.18 13.95
CA ASP A 34 -17.91 -5.65 15.29
C ASP A 34 -16.65 -5.70 16.19
N PRO A 35 -16.42 -4.68 17.03
CA PRO A 35 -15.21 -4.60 17.85
C PRO A 35 -15.08 -5.76 18.84
N HIS A 36 -13.85 -6.21 19.06
CA HIS A 36 -13.53 -7.18 20.13
C HIS A 36 -14.10 -6.74 21.48
N PHE A 37 -14.62 -7.69 22.25
CA PHE A 37 -15.01 -7.49 23.64
C PHE A 37 -13.92 -6.72 24.42
N PRO A 38 -14.24 -5.71 25.27
CA PRO A 38 -13.25 -4.77 25.80
C PRO A 38 -12.01 -5.40 26.45
N ALA A 39 -12.15 -6.52 27.17
CA ALA A 39 -11.01 -7.22 27.76
C ALA A 39 -10.09 -7.88 26.72
N VAL A 40 -10.66 -8.39 25.61
CA VAL A 40 -9.89 -8.94 24.47
C VAL A 40 -9.19 -7.80 23.74
N HIS A 41 -9.89 -6.70 23.47
CA HIS A 41 -9.30 -5.51 22.85
C HIS A 41 -8.12 -4.96 23.67
N ALA A 42 -8.31 -4.79 24.98
CA ALA A 42 -7.25 -4.31 25.89
C ALA A 42 -6.05 -5.26 25.94
N PHE A 43 -6.29 -6.58 25.95
CA PHE A 43 -5.21 -7.58 25.88
C PHE A 43 -4.44 -7.51 24.56
N LEU A 44 -5.13 -7.39 23.42
CA LEU A 44 -4.50 -7.29 22.10
C LEU A 44 -3.69 -5.98 21.95
N ALA A 45 -4.21 -4.85 22.44
CA ALA A 45 -3.49 -3.58 22.45
C ALA A 45 -2.21 -3.67 23.31
N MET A 46 -2.32 -4.16 24.55
CA MET A 46 -1.16 -4.36 25.43
C MET A 46 -0.13 -5.32 24.83
N ALA A 47 -0.57 -6.42 24.20
CA ALA A 47 0.31 -7.38 23.55
C ALA A 47 1.01 -6.79 22.32
N ARG A 48 0.32 -5.96 21.51
CA ARG A 48 0.88 -5.20 20.39
C ARG A 48 1.94 -4.22 20.89
N ASP A 49 1.58 -3.34 21.82
CA ASP A 49 2.43 -2.24 22.27
C ASP A 49 3.71 -2.76 22.92
N ARG A 50 3.58 -3.76 23.82
CA ARG A 50 4.74 -4.42 24.44
C ARG A 50 5.56 -5.23 23.44
N SER A 51 4.94 -5.77 22.39
CA SER A 51 5.65 -6.50 21.31
C SER A 51 6.51 -5.58 20.45
N ILE A 52 6.03 -4.37 20.17
CA ILE A 52 6.77 -3.33 19.43
C ILE A 52 7.94 -2.84 20.28
N GLU A 53 7.67 -2.40 21.51
CA GLU A 53 8.68 -1.87 22.44
C GLU A 53 9.88 -2.83 22.61
N VAL A 54 9.61 -4.12 22.83
CA VAL A 54 10.65 -5.16 23.02
C VAL A 54 11.42 -5.49 21.74
N ARG A 55 10.87 -5.21 20.55
CA ARG A 55 11.55 -5.50 19.27
C ARG A 55 12.20 -4.28 18.63
N ALA A 56 11.80 -3.09 19.06
CA ALA A 56 12.39 -1.82 18.66
C ALA A 56 13.60 -1.42 19.53
N SER A 57 13.76 -2.01 20.73
CA SER A 57 14.78 -1.58 21.71
C SER A 57 16.22 -1.56 21.19
N ASP A 58 16.55 -2.48 20.29
CA ASP A 58 17.91 -2.71 19.79
C ASP A 58 18.10 -2.16 18.37
N ILE A 59 17.16 -1.36 17.86
CA ILE A 59 17.22 -0.75 16.53
C ILE A 59 18.00 0.56 16.59
N GLU A 60 19.15 0.59 15.92
CA GLU A 60 19.94 1.82 15.75
C GLU A 60 19.23 2.79 14.82
N VAL A 61 18.84 3.95 15.34
CA VAL A 61 18.19 5.02 14.57
C VAL A 61 19.26 5.84 13.82
N PRO A 62 19.20 5.95 12.48
CA PRO A 62 20.14 6.76 11.70
C PRO A 62 19.87 8.26 11.86
N ASN A 63 20.68 9.11 11.22
CA ASN A 63 20.45 10.55 11.23
C ASN A 63 19.20 10.93 10.40
N LEU A 64 18.05 11.05 11.07
CA LEU A 64 16.77 11.42 10.45
C LEU A 64 16.70 12.87 9.94
N LYS A 65 17.74 13.69 10.16
CA LYS A 65 17.79 15.10 9.73
C LYS A 65 18.42 15.30 8.34
N ASP A 66 18.73 14.23 7.63
CA ASP A 66 19.20 14.29 6.24
C ASP A 66 18.05 14.77 5.32
N PRO A 67 18.18 15.93 4.63
CA PRO A 67 17.15 16.43 3.73
C PRO A 67 16.80 15.47 2.59
N ALA A 68 17.77 14.71 2.07
CA ALA A 68 17.53 13.76 0.99
C ALA A 68 16.68 12.56 1.47
N LEU A 69 16.93 12.10 2.69
CA LEU A 69 16.17 11.03 3.35
C LEU A 69 14.71 11.45 3.60
N ILE A 70 14.51 12.67 4.11
CA ILE A 70 13.17 13.26 4.33
C ILE A 70 12.42 13.42 3.00
N GLN A 71 13.10 13.93 1.97
CA GLN A 71 12.53 14.18 0.64
C GLN A 71 12.09 12.87 -0.05
N ALA A 72 12.90 11.81 0.00
CA ALA A 72 12.50 10.48 -0.48
C ALA A 72 11.34 9.90 0.35
N GLY A 73 11.35 10.13 1.67
CA GLY A 73 10.27 9.75 2.57
C GLY A 73 8.91 10.35 2.23
N ALA A 74 8.87 11.61 1.80
CA ALA A 74 7.64 12.30 1.42
C ALA A 74 6.91 11.61 0.25
N GLY A 75 7.67 11.19 -0.78
CA GLY A 75 7.13 10.49 -1.94
C GLY A 75 6.57 9.12 -1.60
N ASN A 76 7.31 8.34 -0.80
CA ASN A 76 6.88 7.04 -0.29
C ASN A 76 5.63 7.15 0.59
N TYR A 77 5.61 8.10 1.53
CA TYR A 77 4.44 8.35 2.38
C TYR A 77 3.21 8.68 1.54
N ASN A 78 3.35 9.57 0.55
CA ASN A 78 2.26 9.97 -0.32
C ASN A 78 1.71 8.83 -1.17
N ALA A 79 2.55 7.92 -1.65
CA ALA A 79 2.11 6.78 -2.45
C ALA A 79 1.46 5.66 -1.62
N MET A 80 1.88 5.46 -0.37
CA MET A 80 1.62 4.22 0.37
C MET A 80 0.80 4.40 1.66
N CYS A 81 0.88 5.56 2.30
CA CYS A 81 0.35 5.75 3.65
C CYS A 81 -0.96 6.55 3.68
N ILE A 82 -1.12 7.55 2.81
CA ILE A 82 -2.21 8.55 2.90
C ILE A 82 -3.62 7.97 2.82
N GLY A 83 -3.81 6.86 2.10
CA GLY A 83 -5.13 6.22 1.96
C GLY A 83 -5.73 5.79 3.30
N CYS A 84 -4.87 5.42 4.25
CA CYS A 84 -5.23 4.99 5.60
C CYS A 84 -4.91 6.05 6.67
N HIS A 85 -3.76 6.71 6.57
CA HIS A 85 -3.19 7.57 7.61
C HIS A 85 -3.32 9.09 7.34
N LEU A 86 -3.97 9.46 6.24
CA LEU A 86 -4.25 10.83 5.80
C LEU A 86 -3.01 11.65 5.40
N ALA A 87 -3.24 12.88 4.95
CA ALA A 87 -2.21 13.87 4.64
C ALA A 87 -2.68 15.25 5.13
N PRO A 88 -1.80 16.25 5.33
CA PRO A 88 -2.18 17.56 5.84
C PRO A 88 -3.26 18.21 4.98
N GLY A 89 -4.39 18.59 5.61
CA GLY A 89 -5.56 19.13 4.92
C GLY A 89 -6.50 18.08 4.29
N VAL A 90 -6.25 16.78 4.47
CA VAL A 90 -7.11 15.69 4.00
C VAL A 90 -7.99 15.18 5.14
N GLU A 91 -9.30 15.31 4.97
CA GLU A 91 -10.30 14.74 5.87
C GLU A 91 -10.31 13.20 5.87
N LYS A 92 -10.95 12.60 6.86
CA LYS A 92 -11.05 11.13 6.98
C LYS A 92 -11.64 10.49 5.72
N THR A 93 -10.91 9.53 5.16
CA THR A 93 -11.35 8.73 4.01
C THR A 93 -12.30 7.61 4.45
N GLU A 94 -13.09 7.06 3.51
CA GLU A 94 -13.88 5.84 3.76
C GLU A 94 -13.01 4.68 4.27
N LEU A 95 -11.80 4.51 3.71
CA LEU A 95 -10.86 3.47 4.12
C LEU A 95 -10.32 3.67 5.55
N SER A 96 -9.93 4.90 5.91
CA SER A 96 -9.44 5.20 7.27
C SER A 96 -10.51 4.98 8.35
N GLN A 97 -11.79 5.07 7.99
CA GLN A 97 -12.92 4.86 8.89
C GLN A 97 -13.37 3.39 8.94
N ALA A 98 -13.28 2.65 7.82
CA ALA A 98 -13.72 1.25 7.73
C ALA A 98 -12.70 0.22 8.25
N LEU A 99 -11.45 0.61 8.47
CA LEU A 99 -10.43 -0.27 9.04
C LEU A 99 -10.61 -0.46 10.55
N TYR A 100 -10.42 -1.68 11.03
CA TYR A 100 -10.38 -2.02 12.44
C TYR A 100 -9.09 -2.78 12.81
N PRO A 101 -8.34 -2.33 13.85
CA PRO A 101 -8.47 -1.02 14.50
C PRO A 101 -8.26 0.11 13.49
N SER A 102 -8.92 1.25 13.72
CA SER A 102 -8.79 2.41 12.83
C SER A 102 -7.35 2.95 12.89
N PRO A 103 -6.71 3.23 11.75
CA PRO A 103 -5.36 3.78 11.69
C PRO A 103 -5.30 5.17 12.38
N PRO A 104 -4.22 5.47 13.13
CA PRO A 104 -4.02 6.82 13.67
C PRO A 104 -3.78 7.82 12.54
N ASN A 105 -4.21 9.07 12.74
CA ASN A 105 -3.85 10.18 11.88
C ASN A 105 -2.38 10.56 12.07
N LEU A 106 -1.53 10.21 11.11
CA LEU A 106 -0.08 10.48 11.22
C LEU A 106 0.26 11.95 11.02
N THR A 107 -0.66 12.77 10.49
CA THR A 107 -0.48 14.24 10.42
C THR A 107 -0.59 14.92 11.78
N GLU A 108 -1.09 14.23 12.80
CA GLU A 108 -1.18 14.75 14.18
C GLU A 108 -0.05 14.21 15.05
N ILE A 109 0.31 12.92 14.91
CA ILE A 109 1.19 12.23 15.85
C ILE A 109 2.61 11.96 15.32
N GLY A 110 2.83 11.98 14.00
CA GLY A 110 4.12 11.66 13.39
C GLY A 110 4.69 10.32 13.87
N VAL A 111 5.96 10.32 14.31
CA VAL A 111 6.62 9.16 14.96
C VAL A 111 6.36 9.05 16.48
N SER A 112 5.57 9.96 17.06
CA SER A 112 5.24 9.99 18.51
C SER A 112 6.45 9.98 19.46
N GLY A 113 7.62 10.44 18.99
CA GLY A 113 8.88 10.45 19.75
C GLY A 113 9.62 9.12 19.80
N ASP A 114 9.16 8.06 19.11
CA ASP A 114 9.84 6.77 19.03
C ASP A 114 10.04 6.33 17.55
N PRO A 115 11.13 6.81 16.91
CA PRO A 115 11.44 6.46 15.52
C PRO A 115 11.77 4.97 15.33
N ALA A 116 12.26 4.28 16.37
CA ALA A 116 12.58 2.85 16.31
C ALA A 116 11.30 2.00 16.27
N ALA A 117 10.31 2.34 17.11
CA ALA A 117 8.98 1.73 17.06
C ALA A 117 8.25 2.05 15.75
N ALA A 118 8.37 3.28 15.24
CA ALA A 118 7.80 3.66 13.95
C ALA A 118 8.41 2.83 12.80
N PHE A 119 9.75 2.74 12.73
CA PHE A 119 10.47 1.91 11.76
C PHE A 119 10.04 0.44 11.84
N TRP A 120 10.04 -0.16 13.04
CA TRP A 120 9.63 -1.56 13.23
C TRP A 120 8.20 -1.80 12.76
N THR A 121 7.29 -0.88 13.09
CA THR A 121 5.87 -0.96 12.74
C THR A 121 5.63 -0.83 11.24
N ILE A 122 6.34 0.06 10.53
CA ILE A 122 6.27 0.17 9.07
C ILE A 122 6.86 -1.09 8.40
N LYS A 123 8.02 -1.55 8.87
CA LYS A 123 8.72 -2.73 8.33
C LYS A 123 7.91 -4.01 8.45
N HIS A 124 7.26 -4.24 9.59
CA HIS A 124 6.59 -5.50 9.89
C HIS A 124 5.06 -5.45 9.82
N GLY A 125 4.45 -4.27 9.72
CA GLY A 125 3.01 -4.08 9.83
C GLY A 125 2.46 -4.52 11.19
N ILE A 126 1.14 -4.54 11.34
CA ILE A 126 0.47 -5.06 12.54
C ILE A 126 -0.43 -6.23 12.15
N LYS A 127 -0.14 -7.41 12.70
CA LYS A 127 -0.89 -8.64 12.44
C LYS A 127 -2.37 -8.48 12.84
N ALA A 128 -3.27 -9.02 12.02
CA ALA A 128 -4.73 -8.92 12.18
C ALA A 128 -5.26 -7.46 12.15
N THR A 129 -4.65 -6.64 11.29
CA THR A 129 -5.10 -5.28 10.94
C THR A 129 -4.95 -5.08 9.43
N GLY A 130 -5.40 -3.93 8.90
CA GLY A 130 -5.12 -3.54 7.52
C GLY A 130 -3.68 -3.09 7.23
N MET A 131 -2.79 -3.00 8.23
CA MET A 131 -1.43 -2.49 8.04
C MET A 131 -0.47 -3.58 7.52
N PRO A 132 0.05 -3.48 6.27
CA PRO A 132 0.90 -4.49 5.66
C PRO A 132 2.35 -4.41 6.16
N ALA A 133 3.11 -5.49 5.91
CA ALA A 133 4.53 -5.60 6.26
C ALA A 133 5.41 -5.10 5.11
N TRP A 134 5.69 -3.79 5.06
CA TRP A 134 6.39 -3.17 3.92
C TRP A 134 7.83 -3.66 3.71
N GLY A 135 8.51 -4.13 4.76
CA GLY A 135 9.84 -4.74 4.67
C GLY A 135 9.92 -6.06 3.90
N LYS A 136 8.83 -6.48 3.25
CA LYS A 136 8.82 -7.55 2.25
C LYS A 136 9.12 -7.07 0.82
N SER A 137 8.95 -5.78 0.56
CA SER A 137 9.01 -5.17 -0.78
C SER A 137 9.62 -3.76 -0.76
N MET A 138 10.33 -3.40 0.31
CA MET A 138 10.99 -2.11 0.49
C MET A 138 12.20 -2.28 1.41
N ASP A 139 13.37 -1.80 0.99
CA ASP A 139 14.58 -1.82 1.82
C ASP A 139 14.51 -0.84 2.99
N ASP A 140 15.23 -1.17 4.07
CA ASP A 140 15.28 -0.40 5.32
C ASP A 140 15.62 1.08 5.13
N GLN A 141 16.45 1.43 4.14
CA GLN A 141 16.80 2.83 3.84
C GLN A 141 15.56 3.67 3.42
N TYR A 142 14.63 3.09 2.68
CA TYR A 142 13.41 3.77 2.23
C TYR A 142 12.37 3.84 3.34
N ILE A 143 12.33 2.84 4.22
CA ILE A 143 11.53 2.85 5.46
C ILE A 143 12.03 3.95 6.40
N TRP A 144 13.35 4.09 6.58
CA TRP A 144 13.94 5.19 7.33
C TRP A 144 13.64 6.56 6.69
N GLY A 145 13.52 6.63 5.37
CA GLY A 145 12.99 7.80 4.66
C GLY A 145 11.59 8.18 5.18
N ILE A 146 10.65 7.24 5.18
CA ILE A 146 9.29 7.46 5.70
C ILE A 146 9.33 7.91 7.16
N VAL A 147 10.16 7.28 8.01
CA VAL A 147 10.29 7.65 9.43
C VAL A 147 10.84 9.07 9.62
N ALA A 148 11.86 9.45 8.84
CA ALA A 148 12.42 10.81 8.85
C ALA A 148 11.38 11.85 8.40
N PHE A 149 10.57 11.53 7.40
CA PHE A 149 9.47 12.38 6.96
C PHE A 149 8.35 12.48 8.02
N LEU A 150 7.98 11.38 8.67
CA LEU A 150 6.97 11.35 9.73
C LEU A 150 7.35 12.18 10.97
N ASP A 151 8.65 12.37 11.24
CA ASP A 151 9.13 13.27 12.31
C ASP A 151 8.86 14.75 11.99
N GLN A 152 8.82 15.11 10.70
CA GLN A 152 8.51 16.46 10.23
C GLN A 152 7.02 16.68 9.96
N LEU A 153 6.28 15.62 9.57
CA LEU A 153 4.91 15.68 9.06
C LEU A 153 3.92 16.52 9.92
N PRO A 154 3.89 16.43 11.27
CA PRO A 154 2.95 17.21 12.08
C PRO A 154 3.18 18.73 12.08
N GLN A 155 4.31 19.19 11.54
CA GLN A 155 4.66 20.61 11.43
C GLN A 155 4.25 21.22 10.07
N LEU A 156 3.69 20.41 9.16
CA LEU A 156 3.44 20.80 7.77
C LEU A 156 1.99 21.22 7.55
N ASN A 157 1.79 22.34 6.85
CA ASN A 157 0.50 22.62 6.21
C ASN A 157 0.37 21.88 4.87
N ALA A 158 -0.81 21.97 4.24
CA ALA A 158 -1.11 21.29 2.99
C ALA A 158 -0.15 21.72 1.86
N GLU A 159 0.17 23.01 1.77
CA GLU A 159 1.05 23.56 0.74
C GLU A 159 2.49 23.05 0.88
N GLN A 160 3.03 23.05 2.09
CA GLN A 160 4.37 22.52 2.41
C GLN A 160 4.48 21.03 2.14
N TYR A 161 3.44 20.27 2.51
CA TYR A 161 3.35 18.85 2.19
C TYR A 161 3.41 18.62 0.68
N GLN A 162 2.56 19.30 -0.10
CA GLN A 162 2.53 19.14 -1.56
C GLN A 162 3.85 19.55 -2.24
N MET A 163 4.54 20.59 -1.74
CA MET A 163 5.86 20.97 -2.25
C MET A 163 6.91 19.89 -2.01
N MET A 164 6.93 19.24 -0.85
CA MET A 164 7.86 18.13 -0.57
C MET A 164 7.52 16.87 -1.37
N VAL A 165 6.24 16.54 -1.51
CA VAL A 165 5.82 15.41 -2.36
C VAL A 165 6.21 15.67 -3.82
N ALA A 166 5.98 16.87 -4.35
CA ALA A 166 6.37 17.23 -5.71
C ALA A 166 7.89 17.18 -5.94
N SER A 167 8.70 17.53 -4.92
CA SER A 167 10.16 17.46 -5.02
C SER A 167 10.74 16.04 -4.83
N SER A 168 9.98 15.10 -4.26
CA SER A 168 10.46 13.74 -3.91
C SER A 168 10.99 12.90 -5.08
N GLY A 169 10.58 13.20 -6.32
CA GLY A 169 10.83 12.36 -7.48
C GLY A 169 9.92 11.12 -7.58
N GLY A 170 8.94 10.95 -6.68
CA GLY A 170 8.03 9.82 -6.62
C GLY A 170 8.34 8.85 -5.48
N HIS A 171 7.81 7.63 -5.56
CA HIS A 171 8.07 6.57 -4.58
C HIS A 171 9.19 5.64 -5.07
N GLN A 172 9.97 5.09 -4.13
CA GLN A 172 11.14 4.25 -4.37
C GLN A 172 11.24 3.16 -3.30
N HIS A 173 11.51 1.94 -3.73
CA HIS A 173 11.50 0.74 -2.88
C HIS A 173 12.83 -0.02 -2.82
N GLY A 174 13.69 0.14 -3.83
CA GLY A 174 14.97 -0.59 -3.96
C GLY A 174 14.96 -1.73 -4.99
N GLY A 175 13.88 -1.92 -5.77
CA GLY A 175 13.75 -3.02 -6.73
C GLY A 175 13.12 -4.29 -6.13
N GLY A 176 12.24 -4.12 -5.14
CA GLY A 176 11.45 -5.18 -4.50
C GLY A 176 9.94 -5.10 -4.77
N GLU A 177 9.52 -4.10 -5.54
CA GLU A 177 8.17 -3.85 -6.00
C GLU A 177 7.75 -4.84 -7.11
N SER A 178 6.48 -5.24 -7.11
CA SER A 178 5.89 -5.95 -8.24
C SER A 178 5.40 -4.95 -9.28
N ASP A 179 5.73 -5.17 -10.56
CA ASP A 179 5.10 -4.45 -11.67
C ASP A 179 3.57 -4.57 -11.58
N MET A 180 2.91 -3.46 -11.27
CA MET A 180 1.45 -3.38 -11.31
C MET A 180 1.01 -3.41 -12.77
N HIS A 181 0.65 -4.59 -13.28
CA HIS A 181 0.09 -4.72 -14.61
C HIS A 181 -1.18 -3.86 -14.73
N ASN A 182 -1.23 -2.98 -15.74
CA ASN A 182 -2.39 -2.13 -15.98
C ASN A 182 -3.64 -2.98 -16.30
N HIS A 183 -4.54 -3.10 -15.32
CA HIS A 183 -5.83 -3.76 -15.49
C HIS A 183 -6.87 -2.90 -16.25
N GLU A 184 -6.50 -1.71 -16.72
CA GLU A 184 -7.35 -0.77 -17.48
C GLU A 184 -7.95 -1.36 -18.78
N GLY A 185 -7.50 -2.54 -19.23
CA GLY A 185 -8.07 -3.28 -20.37
C GLY A 185 -8.99 -4.46 -20.02
N GLN A 186 -9.10 -4.90 -18.76
CA GLN A 186 -9.82 -6.14 -18.40
C GLN A 186 -11.30 -5.96 -18.05
N HIS A 187 -11.80 -4.72 -18.05
CA HIS A 187 -13.22 -4.39 -17.93
C HIS A 187 -13.81 -3.84 -19.25
N GLY A 188 -13.51 -4.50 -20.37
CA GLY A 188 -14.01 -4.14 -21.70
C GLY A 188 -14.61 -5.31 -22.46
N GLY A 189 -15.94 -5.37 -22.58
CA GLY A 189 -16.57 -6.20 -23.63
C GLY A 189 -17.63 -7.22 -23.20
N ALA A 190 -18.51 -6.91 -22.24
CA ALA A 190 -19.84 -7.53 -22.23
C ALA A 190 -20.62 -7.03 -23.46
N LYS A 191 -20.37 -7.61 -24.64
CA LYS A 191 -21.19 -7.37 -25.84
C LYS A 191 -22.58 -7.93 -25.58
N SER A 192 -23.51 -7.04 -25.23
CA SER A 192 -24.94 -7.34 -25.23
C SER A 192 -25.41 -7.58 -26.67
N GLY A 193 -25.25 -8.82 -27.12
CA GLY A 193 -25.65 -9.27 -28.44
C GLY A 193 -27.08 -9.80 -28.43
N HIS A 194 -28.05 -8.92 -28.63
CA HIS A 194 -29.40 -9.35 -28.99
C HIS A 194 -29.38 -9.96 -30.39
N GLY A 195 -29.77 -11.23 -30.50
CA GLY A 195 -29.91 -11.94 -31.77
C GLY A 195 -30.70 -13.22 -31.58
N ASN A 196 -32.02 -13.15 -31.72
CA ASN A 196 -32.81 -14.35 -32.00
C ASN A 196 -32.38 -14.92 -33.36
N HIS A 197 -32.17 -16.22 -33.47
CA HIS A 197 -32.76 -17.04 -34.53
C HIS A 197 -32.78 -18.51 -34.09
N ASP A 198 -33.81 -19.23 -34.54
CA ASP A 198 -34.12 -20.61 -34.18
C ASP A 198 -33.38 -21.62 -35.10
N ASP A 199 -33.68 -22.90 -34.91
CA ASP A 199 -33.42 -24.06 -35.76
C ASP A 199 -32.11 -24.88 -35.64
N SER A 200 -32.29 -26.04 -34.97
CA SER A 200 -32.03 -27.38 -35.54
C SER A 200 -30.60 -27.97 -35.66
N ALA A 201 -30.25 -28.77 -34.65
CA ALA A 201 -29.77 -30.16 -34.71
C ALA A 201 -28.39 -30.58 -35.32
N ALA A 202 -27.71 -31.48 -34.56
CA ALA A 202 -26.89 -32.64 -34.97
C ALA A 202 -25.38 -32.70 -34.58
N ASN A 203 -25.05 -33.79 -33.86
CA ASN A 203 -23.76 -34.44 -33.52
C ASN A 203 -22.47 -34.12 -34.32
N GLY A 204 -21.31 -34.13 -33.63
CA GLY A 204 -20.00 -34.36 -34.28
C GLY A 204 -18.74 -34.25 -33.38
N VAL A 205 -18.07 -35.38 -33.16
CA VAL A 205 -16.86 -35.69 -32.33
C VAL A 205 -15.52 -34.99 -32.68
N ALA A 206 -14.60 -34.96 -31.69
CA ALA A 206 -13.11 -35.13 -31.78
C ALA A 206 -12.12 -33.95 -32.08
N GLU A 207 -11.20 -33.71 -31.11
CA GLU A 207 -9.70 -33.52 -31.20
C GLU A 207 -9.09 -32.34 -32.04
N GLU A 208 -7.84 -31.87 -31.92
CA GLU A 208 -6.60 -32.26 -31.18
C GLU A 208 -5.62 -31.06 -30.87
N SER A 209 -4.69 -31.25 -29.91
CA SER A 209 -3.26 -30.75 -29.76
C SER A 209 -2.71 -29.31 -29.97
N HIS A 210 -1.46 -29.14 -29.46
CA HIS A 210 -0.41 -28.09 -29.56
C HIS A 210 -0.25 -27.19 -28.31
N ASP A 211 0.78 -27.27 -27.46
CA ASP A 211 2.27 -27.38 -27.56
C ASP A 211 3.02 -26.03 -27.77
N HIS A 212 4.29 -26.01 -27.35
CA HIS A 212 5.28 -24.92 -27.32
C HIS A 212 5.21 -23.99 -26.08
N GLY A 213 6.33 -23.61 -25.44
CA GLY A 213 7.74 -23.96 -25.68
C GLY A 213 8.68 -22.91 -25.06
N SER A 214 9.73 -23.31 -24.35
CA SER A 214 10.63 -22.41 -23.61
C SER A 214 11.88 -21.97 -24.39
N SER A 215 12.27 -20.69 -24.27
CA SER A 215 13.66 -20.19 -24.20
C SER A 215 13.61 -18.70 -23.80
N HIS A 216 14.44 -18.15 -22.90
CA HIS A 216 15.90 -17.95 -22.97
C HIS A 216 16.33 -17.20 -24.27
N SER A 217 17.19 -16.17 -24.26
CA SER A 217 18.04 -15.62 -23.19
C SER A 217 18.34 -14.12 -23.38
N GLU A 218 18.83 -13.50 -22.30
CA GLU A 218 19.81 -12.39 -22.21
C GLU A 218 19.91 -11.29 -23.28
N SER A 219 20.04 -10.05 -22.77
CA SER A 219 20.77 -8.97 -23.43
C SER A 219 21.75 -8.36 -22.44
N SER A 220 23.03 -8.35 -22.80
CA SER A 220 24.11 -7.66 -22.07
C SER A 220 24.64 -6.50 -22.91
N SER A 221 25.28 -5.56 -22.22
CA SER A 221 26.26 -4.56 -22.68
C SER A 221 25.80 -3.10 -22.80
N VAL A 222 26.71 -2.25 -22.31
CA VAL A 222 26.65 -0.79 -22.18
C VAL A 222 27.58 -0.18 -23.24
N ALA A 223 27.19 0.96 -23.80
CA ALA A 223 28.14 1.91 -24.41
C ALA A 223 27.57 3.33 -24.34
N GLU A 224 28.39 4.28 -23.91
CA GLU A 224 28.03 5.70 -23.73
C GLU A 224 28.03 6.50 -25.04
N HIS A 225 27.38 7.67 -25.05
CA HIS A 225 27.84 8.78 -25.89
C HIS A 225 27.55 10.16 -25.27
N HIS A 226 28.55 11.05 -25.35
CA HIS A 226 28.51 12.41 -24.79
C HIS A 226 27.73 13.41 -25.68
N GLY A 227 27.27 14.51 -25.05
CA GLY A 227 26.85 15.74 -25.72
C GLY A 227 26.44 16.85 -24.72
N GLU A 228 27.32 17.83 -24.49
CA GLU A 228 27.02 19.07 -23.75
C GLU A 228 26.37 20.11 -24.68
N HIS A 229 25.51 21.01 -24.14
CA HIS A 229 25.58 22.45 -24.44
C HIS A 229 24.67 23.30 -23.51
N GLU A 230 25.33 24.25 -22.84
CA GLU A 230 25.00 25.62 -22.40
C GLU A 230 23.56 26.18 -22.22
N SER A 231 23.53 27.18 -21.35
CA SER A 231 22.42 27.95 -20.79
C SER A 231 21.82 29.05 -21.67
N GLY A 232 20.56 29.41 -21.42
CA GLY A 232 19.94 30.67 -21.83
C GLY A 232 18.87 31.14 -20.83
N GLU A 233 18.88 32.44 -20.46
CA GLU A 233 18.04 33.05 -19.42
C GLU A 233 16.78 33.77 -19.95
N ALA A 234 15.79 33.95 -19.04
CA ALA A 234 14.66 34.90 -19.07
C ALA A 234 13.60 34.75 -20.20
N HIS A 235 12.29 34.75 -19.93
CA HIS A 235 11.53 35.83 -19.29
C HIS A 235 10.17 35.36 -18.73
N SER A 236 9.53 36.21 -17.92
CA SER A 236 8.15 36.06 -17.43
C SER A 236 7.11 36.28 -18.54
N ASP A 237 5.90 35.69 -18.39
CA ASP A 237 4.66 36.45 -18.16
C ASP A 237 3.43 35.55 -17.98
N HIS A 238 2.47 36.02 -17.17
CA HIS A 238 1.25 35.32 -16.80
C HIS A 238 0.11 35.67 -17.77
N HIS A 239 -0.46 34.70 -18.50
CA HIS A 239 -1.77 34.89 -19.15
C HIS A 239 -2.64 33.63 -19.11
N THR A 240 -3.80 33.76 -18.46
CA THR A 240 -4.87 32.76 -18.47
C THR A 240 -5.67 32.82 -19.77
N GLY A 241 -5.56 31.79 -20.61
CA GLY A 241 -6.35 31.64 -21.83
C GLY A 241 -6.32 30.21 -22.35
N SER A 242 -7.42 29.48 -22.20
CA SER A 242 -7.52 28.07 -22.61
C SER A 242 -7.65 27.97 -24.13
N THR A 243 -6.59 27.60 -24.83
CA THR A 243 -6.62 27.31 -26.29
C THR A 243 -6.80 25.80 -26.56
N PRO A 244 -7.50 25.41 -27.65
CA PRO A 244 -7.62 24.01 -28.05
C PRO A 244 -6.25 23.40 -28.38
N LYS A 245 -6.06 22.12 -28.02
CA LYS A 245 -4.86 21.36 -28.40
C LYS A 245 -5.19 20.41 -29.54
N THR A 246 -4.76 20.77 -30.74
CA THR A 246 -4.70 19.86 -31.90
C THR A 246 -3.40 19.08 -31.87
N HIS A 247 -3.45 17.78 -32.16
CA HIS A 247 -2.26 16.97 -32.39
C HIS A 247 -2.44 16.05 -33.59
N VAL A 248 -1.32 15.66 -34.21
CA VAL A 248 -1.28 14.85 -35.43
C VAL A 248 -0.71 13.48 -35.10
N HIS A 249 -1.44 12.41 -35.43
CA HIS A 249 -0.99 11.05 -35.21
C HIS A 249 -0.02 10.58 -36.32
N LYS A 250 0.69 9.48 -36.07
CA LYS A 250 1.66 8.91 -37.04
C LYS A 250 1.03 8.43 -38.36
N ASP A 251 -0.30 8.33 -38.44
CA ASP A 251 -1.04 8.04 -39.67
C ASP A 251 -1.45 9.31 -40.45
N GLY A 252 -1.01 10.49 -40.01
CA GLY A 252 -1.27 11.78 -40.65
C GLY A 252 -2.64 12.39 -40.35
N LYS A 253 -3.43 11.80 -39.43
CA LYS A 253 -4.73 12.37 -39.02
C LYS A 253 -4.56 13.37 -37.89
N GLU A 254 -5.23 14.51 -38.03
CA GLU A 254 -5.32 15.52 -36.98
C GLU A 254 -6.52 15.23 -36.07
N HIS A 255 -6.32 15.35 -34.76
CA HIS A 255 -7.38 15.34 -33.77
C HIS A 255 -7.33 16.63 -32.95
N THR A 256 -8.42 17.38 -32.97
CA THR A 256 -8.65 18.56 -32.14
C THR A 256 -9.57 18.18 -30.99
N HIS A 257 -9.13 18.46 -29.76
CA HIS A 257 -9.97 18.34 -28.58
C HIS A 257 -10.58 19.71 -28.24
N ASP A 258 -11.87 19.86 -28.54
CA ASP A 258 -12.73 20.79 -27.82
C ASP A 258 -13.06 20.20 -26.43
N LYS A 259 -13.44 21.07 -25.48
CA LYS A 259 -13.86 20.69 -24.12
C LYS A 259 -15.30 20.23 -24.06
#